data_AF-A0AAV4ZS83-F1
#
_entry.id   AF-A0AAV4ZS83-F1
#
_cell.length_a   1.000
_cell.length_b   1.000
_cell.length_c   1.000
_cell.angle_alpha   90.00
_cell.angle_beta   90.00
_cell.angle_gamma   90.00
#
_symmetry.space_group_name_H-M   'P 1'
#
loop_
_entity.id
_entity.type
_entity.pdbx_description
1 polymer ?
#
loop_
_entity_poly.entity_id
_entity_poly.type
_entity_poly.pdbx_seq_one_letter_code
_entity_poly.pdbx_strand_id
1 'polypeptide(L)'
;MLRAALVLLTVLAPAGAIRAEGIKEYQIRRLLMLKTECTVSGLQVEELEGGASRFRAGCENVSHYPDGVEIQCPNTEDDRECRILTARREFPHLRALQR
;
A
#
# COMPACT_ATOMS: atom_id res chain seq x y z
N MET A 1 41.70 42.96 -22.51
CA MET A 1 40.87 41.80 -22.90
C MET A 1 41.50 40.54 -22.33
N LEU A 2 40.88 39.86 -21.36
CA LEU A 2 40.96 38.40 -21.22
C LEU A 2 39.90 37.92 -20.22
N ARG A 3 39.16 36.91 -20.66
CA ARG A 3 38.00 36.27 -20.02
C ARG A 3 38.42 35.33 -18.90
N ALA A 4 37.61 35.21 -17.85
CA ALA A 4 37.50 34.01 -17.03
C ALA A 4 36.13 34.03 -16.33
N ALA A 5 35.07 33.62 -17.02
CA ALA A 5 34.56 32.24 -17.03
C ALA A 5 34.02 31.82 -15.66
N LEU A 6 32.70 31.98 -15.51
CA LEU A 6 31.86 31.43 -14.45
C LEU A 6 32.18 29.94 -14.25
N VAL A 7 32.55 29.55 -13.04
CA VAL A 7 32.44 28.15 -12.59
C VAL A 7 31.07 28.00 -11.94
N LEU A 8 30.09 27.54 -12.72
CA LEU A 8 28.84 27.01 -12.21
C LEU A 8 29.19 25.74 -11.39
N LEU A 9 29.13 25.82 -10.06
CA LEU A 9 29.06 24.64 -9.22
C LEU A 9 27.69 23.98 -9.45
N THR A 10 27.66 22.94 -10.29
CA THR A 10 26.54 22.03 -10.42
C THR A 10 26.42 21.22 -9.12
N VAL A 11 25.47 21.63 -8.27
CA VAL A 11 24.99 20.81 -7.17
C VAL A 11 24.25 19.61 -7.78
N LEU A 12 24.97 18.49 -7.95
CA LEU A 12 24.35 17.20 -8.20
C LEU A 12 23.69 16.76 -6.89
N ALA A 13 22.45 17.19 -6.66
CA ALA A 13 21.64 16.64 -5.59
C ALA A 13 21.35 15.16 -5.93
N PRO A 14 21.61 14.21 -5.02
CA PRO A 14 21.19 12.84 -5.23
C PRO A 14 19.66 12.84 -5.28
N ALA A 15 19.11 12.56 -6.47
CA ALA A 15 17.70 12.24 -6.60
C ALA A 15 17.42 11.06 -5.67
N GLY A 16 16.67 11.32 -4.61
CA GLY A 16 16.32 10.31 -3.61
C GLY A 16 15.77 9.09 -4.32
N ALA A 17 16.42 7.94 -4.11
CA ALA A 17 15.91 6.66 -4.56
C ALA A 17 14.55 6.45 -3.88
N ILE A 18 13.48 6.76 -4.61
CA ILE A 18 12.13 6.31 -4.25
C ILE A 18 12.24 4.80 -4.30
N ARG A 19 12.40 4.16 -3.13
CA ARG A 19 12.50 2.71 -3.05
C ARG A 19 11.23 2.12 -3.64
N ALA A 20 11.38 1.14 -4.53
CA ALA A 20 10.27 0.47 -5.20
C ALA A 20 9.22 -0.07 -4.21
N GLU A 21 9.61 -0.35 -2.96
CA GLU A 21 8.71 -0.71 -1.84
C GLU A 21 7.67 0.36 -1.53
N GLY A 22 8.04 1.64 -1.51
CA GLY A 22 7.11 2.73 -1.16
C GLY A 22 6.00 2.95 -2.21
N ILE A 23 6.30 2.68 -3.48
CA ILE A 23 5.32 2.76 -4.57
C ILE A 23 4.28 1.63 -4.43
N LYS A 24 4.73 0.42 -4.08
CA LYS A 24 3.85 -0.75 -3.92
C LYS A 24 2.90 -0.58 -2.73
N GLU A 25 3.40 -0.11 -1.59
CA GLU A 25 2.54 0.17 -0.43
C GLU A 25 1.43 1.17 -0.76
N TYR A 26 1.74 2.21 -1.53
CA TYR A 26 0.75 3.17 -2.02
C TYR A 26 -0.30 2.50 -2.92
N GLN A 27 0.11 1.64 -3.85
CA GLN A 27 -0.81 0.91 -4.72
C GLN A 27 -1.76 0.00 -3.92
N ILE A 28 -1.26 -0.74 -2.93
CA ILE A 28 -2.08 -1.60 -2.07
C ILE A 28 -3.08 -0.77 -1.25
N ARG A 29 -2.64 0.36 -0.67
CA ARG A 29 -3.55 1.29 0.03
C ARG A 29 -4.67 1.78 -0.88
N ARG A 30 -4.34 2.15 -2.13
CA ARG A 30 -5.32 2.60 -3.13
C ARG A 30 -6.28 1.48 -3.53
N LEU A 31 -5.78 0.25 -3.74
CA LEU A 31 -6.61 -0.91 -4.03
C LEU A 31 -7.63 -1.14 -2.90
N LEU A 32 -7.18 -1.14 -1.64
CA LEU A 32 -8.06 -1.34 -0.48
C LEU A 32 -9.12 -0.26 -0.35
N MET A 33 -8.75 1.01 -0.52
CA MET A 33 -9.68 2.14 -0.52
C MET A 33 -10.76 2.02 -1.60
N LEU A 34 -10.42 1.44 -2.76
CA LEU A 34 -11.35 1.29 -3.89
C LEU A 34 -12.22 0.03 -3.82
N LYS A 35 -11.79 -1.00 -3.08
CA LYS A 35 -12.42 -2.33 -3.12
C LYS A 35 -13.03 -2.76 -1.79
N THR A 36 -12.79 -2.02 -0.72
CA THR A 36 -13.22 -2.38 0.64
C THR A 36 -13.59 -1.13 1.44
N GLU A 37 -14.30 -1.32 2.55
CA GLU A 37 -14.56 -0.28 3.54
C GLU A 37 -13.42 -0.12 4.58
N CYS A 38 -12.29 -0.79 4.37
CA CYS A 38 -11.13 -0.68 5.26
C CYS A 38 -10.41 0.65 5.04
N THR A 39 -10.57 1.59 5.97
CA THR A 39 -9.67 2.74 6.10
C THR A 39 -8.34 2.27 6.68
N VAL A 40 -7.29 2.26 5.86
CA VAL A 40 -6.00 1.64 6.23
C VAL A 40 -5.25 2.47 7.27
N SER A 41 -5.09 1.93 8.49
CA SER A 41 -4.31 2.55 9.57
C SER A 41 -2.83 2.17 9.53
N GLY A 42 -2.51 1.00 8.97
CA GLY A 42 -1.15 0.50 8.85
C GLY A 42 -1.06 -0.60 7.79
N LEU A 43 0.13 -0.79 7.22
CA LEU A 43 0.37 -1.81 6.22
C LEU A 43 1.68 -2.52 6.54
N GLN A 44 1.63 -3.84 6.64
CA GLN A 44 2.80 -4.70 6.78
C GLN A 44 2.99 -5.47 5.49
N VAL A 45 4.25 -5.71 5.12
CA VAL A 45 4.63 -6.46 3.92
C VAL A 45 5.54 -7.63 4.30
N GLU A 46 5.29 -8.77 3.69
CA GLU A 46 6.11 -9.97 3.75
C GLU A 46 6.45 -10.38 2.31
N GLU A 47 7.74 -10.46 2.00
CA GLU A 47 8.20 -11.01 0.72
C GLU A 47 8.17 -12.54 0.79
N LEU A 48 7.59 -13.16 -0.23
CA LEU A 48 7.47 -14.60 -0.38
C LEU A 48 8.45 -15.09 -1.45
N GLU A 49 8.74 -16.39 -1.41
CA GLU A 49 9.55 -17.02 -2.47
C GLU A 49 8.91 -16.83 -3.85
N GLY A 50 9.76 -16.73 -4.88
CA GLY A 50 9.31 -16.55 -6.26
C GLY A 50 8.87 -15.13 -6.61
N GLY A 51 9.18 -14.13 -5.77
CA GLY A 51 8.85 -12.73 -6.07
C GLY A 51 7.37 -12.40 -5.87
N ALA A 52 6.69 -13.15 -5.02
CA ALA A 52 5.37 -12.81 -4.53
C ALA A 52 5.48 -11.95 -3.26
N SER A 53 4.42 -11.21 -2.94
CA SER A 53 4.33 -10.43 -1.70
C SER A 53 2.98 -10.65 -1.04
N ARG A 54 2.99 -10.73 0.29
CA ARG A 54 1.80 -10.71 1.13
C ARG A 54 1.75 -9.41 1.90
N PHE A 55 0.59 -8.78 1.91
CA PHE A 55 0.34 -7.57 2.68
C PHE A 55 -0.72 -7.83 3.73
N ARG A 56 -0.54 -7.25 4.92
CA ARG A 56 -1.54 -7.22 5.99
C ARG A 56 -1.85 -5.77 6.33
N ALA A 57 -3.07 -5.35 6.07
CA ALA A 57 -3.55 -4.01 6.37
C ALA A 57 -4.36 -4.01 7.67
N GLY A 58 -4.01 -3.11 8.59
CA GLY A 58 -4.89 -2.76 9.72
C GLY A 58 -5.99 -1.80 9.26
N CYS A 59 -7.21 -1.97 9.78
CA CYS A 59 -8.34 -1.11 9.46
C CYS A 59 -8.70 -0.26 10.68
N GLU A 60 -8.86 1.05 10.48
CA GLU A 60 -9.39 1.97 11.50
C GLU A 60 -10.87 1.68 11.76
N ASN A 61 -11.66 1.43 10.71
CA ASN A 61 -13.02 0.97 10.83
C ASN A 61 -13.08 -0.57 10.87
N VAL A 62 -13.37 -1.11 12.06
CA VAL A 62 -13.43 -2.55 12.33
C VAL A 62 -14.79 -3.20 12.02
N SER A 63 -15.77 -2.44 11.51
CA SER A 63 -17.15 -2.92 11.32
C SER A 63 -17.27 -4.14 10.40
N HIS A 64 -16.39 -4.23 9.39
CA HIS A 64 -16.39 -5.31 8.40
C HIS A 64 -15.11 -6.15 8.38
N TYR A 65 -14.01 -5.58 8.90
CA TYR A 65 -12.67 -6.16 8.86
C TYR A 65 -11.96 -5.96 10.21
N PRO A 66 -12.47 -6.55 11.31
CA PRO A 66 -11.93 -6.31 12.65
C PRO A 66 -10.50 -6.83 12.83
N ASP A 67 -10.13 -7.85 12.06
CA ASP A 67 -8.78 -8.45 12.07
C ASP A 67 -7.89 -7.90 10.94
N GLY A 68 -8.35 -6.86 10.23
CA GLY A 68 -7.68 -6.31 9.07
C GLY A 68 -7.97 -7.05 7.76
N VAL A 69 -7.22 -6.70 6.72
CA VAL A 69 -7.34 -7.25 5.37
C VAL A 69 -6.01 -7.84 4.91
N GLU A 70 -6.04 -9.07 4.41
CA GLU A 70 -4.90 -9.73 3.77
C GLU A 70 -5.00 -9.63 2.25
N ILE A 71 -3.86 -9.34 1.63
CA ILE A 71 -3.70 -9.20 0.18
C ILE A 71 -2.50 -10.03 -0.24
N GLN A 72 -2.64 -10.76 -1.35
CA GLN A 72 -1.53 -11.47 -1.96
C GLN A 72 -1.32 -10.98 -3.38
N CYS A 73 -0.09 -10.62 -3.70
CA CYS A 73 0.36 -10.22 -5.02
C CYS A 73 1.34 -11.29 -5.52
N PRO A 74 0.98 -12.08 -6.54
CA PRO A 74 1.82 -13.17 -7.02
C PRO A 74 3.07 -12.69 -7.75
N ASN A 75 3.02 -11.50 -8.35
CA ASN A 75 4.15 -10.85 -8.99
C ASN A 75 4.28 -9.44 -8.43
N THR A 76 5.48 -9.08 -7.98
CA THR A 76 5.72 -7.75 -7.46
C THR A 76 5.74 -6.64 -8.52
N GLU A 77 5.78 -6.95 -9.82
CA GLU A 77 5.80 -5.96 -10.91
C GLU A 77 4.41 -5.61 -11.45
N ASP A 78 3.39 -6.44 -11.18
CA ASP A 78 2.02 -6.23 -11.66
C ASP A 78 1.01 -6.22 -10.51
N ASP A 79 0.63 -5.02 -10.07
CA ASP A 79 -0.33 -4.80 -8.99
C ASP A 79 -1.76 -5.24 -9.35
N ARG A 80 -2.06 -5.44 -10.64
CA ARG A 80 -3.38 -5.87 -11.12
C ARG A 80 -3.66 -7.33 -10.78
N GLU A 81 -2.62 -8.12 -10.52
CA GLU A 81 -2.73 -9.52 -10.13
C GLU A 81 -2.95 -9.70 -8.62
N CYS A 82 -2.86 -8.62 -7.83
CA CYS A 82 -3.12 -8.66 -6.39
C CYS A 82 -4.57 -9.05 -6.09
N ARG A 83 -4.74 -9.96 -5.12
CA ARG A 83 -6.05 -10.42 -4.66
C ARG A 83 -6.24 -10.19 -3.17
N ILE A 84 -7.42 -9.69 -2.82
CA ILE A 84 -7.86 -9.59 -1.43
C ILE A 84 -8.32 -10.98 -0.98
N LEU A 85 -7.68 -11.50 0.06
CA LEU A 85 -7.96 -12.83 0.60
C LEU A 85 -9.01 -12.80 1.71
N THR A 86 -9.11 -11.68 2.44
CA THR A 86 -10.06 -11.54 3.54
C THR A 86 -11.47 -11.24 3.02
N ALA A 87 -12.43 -12.10 3.38
CA ALA A 87 -13.84 -11.86 3.11
C ALA A 87 -14.43 -10.79 4.05
N ARG A 88 -15.32 -9.95 3.49
CA ARG A 88 -16.09 -8.95 4.23
C ARG A 88 -17.02 -9.65 5.24
N ARG A 89 -16.99 -9.23 6.51
CA ARG A 89 -17.91 -9.75 7.54
C ARG A 89 -19.19 -8.94 7.58
N GLU A 90 -20.30 -9.64 7.80
CA GLU A 90 -21.63 -9.07 8.05
C GLU A 90 -22.10 -9.50 9.43
N PHE A 91 -22.61 -8.56 10.22
CA PHE A 91 -23.16 -8.81 11.56
C PHE A 91 -24.66 -8.47 11.56
N PRO A 92 -25.51 -9.32 10.95
CA PRO A 92 -26.93 -9.02 10.77
C PRO A 92 -27.65 -8.80 12.11
N HIS A 93 -27.23 -9.49 13.16
CA HIS A 93 -27.85 -9.43 14.48
C HIS A 93 -27.57 -8.12 15.24
N LEU A 94 -26.52 -7.36 14.89
CA LEU A 94 -26.25 -6.05 15.50
C LEU A 94 -27.15 -4.94 14.93
N ARG A 95 -27.72 -5.14 13.75
CA ARG A 95 -28.67 -4.17 13.14
C ARG A 95 -29.98 -4.06 13.93
N ALA A 96 -30.33 -5.09 14.70
CA ALA A 96 -31.54 -5.11 15.53
C ALA A 96 -31.43 -4.24 16.81
N LEU A 97 -30.20 -3.91 17.25
CA LEU A 97 -29.94 -3.15 18.47
C LEU A 97 -29.87 -1.63 18.25
N GLN A 98 -29.93 -1.16 16.99
CA GLN A 98 -29.84 0.26 16.63
C GLN A 98 -31.22 0.93 16.44
N ARG A 99 -32.28 0.40 17.07
CA ARG A 99 -33.61 1.05 17.11
C ARG A 99 -33.87 1.71 18.45
#